data_AF-A0A0C2YMZ1-F1
#
_entry.id   AF-A0A0C2YMZ1-F1
#
_cell.length_a   1.000
_cell.length_b   1.000
_cell.length_c   1.000
_cell.angle_alpha   90.00
_cell.angle_beta   90.00
_cell.angle_gamma   90.00
#
_symmetry.space_group_name_H-M   'P 1'
#
loop_
_entity.id
_entity.type
_entity.pdbx_description
1 polymer ?
#
loop_
_entity_poly.entity_id
_entity_poly.type
_entity_poly.pdbx_seq_one_letter_code
_entity_poly.pdbx_strand_id
1 'polypeptide(L)'
;MGNLALTYSEQGKWKEAEALQAVVMEKRKQVLGEEHPSTLRSMGNLASTYSEQGKWKEAEALEMVVMEKSKQVLGEEHLSTLTSVGNLASTYSEQGKWKEAEALQMMVMEKRKHLLGEEHPSTLTSMGNLAYTYKKQGKWKEAEALQMVVVEKRKHLDVLEAQN
;
A
#
# COMPACT_ATOMS: atom_id res chain seq x y z
N MET A 1 -2.09 -5.52 20.58
CA MET A 1 -1.71 -4.11 20.34
C MET A 1 -1.96 -3.66 18.90
N GLY A 2 -1.58 -4.41 17.86
CA GLY A 2 -1.85 -4.01 16.46
C GLY A 2 -3.32 -3.72 16.15
N ASN A 3 -4.24 -4.54 16.69
CA ASN A 3 -5.67 -4.36 16.49
C ASN A 3 -6.23 -3.11 17.18
N LEU A 4 -5.62 -2.65 18.29
CA LEU A 4 -6.12 -1.47 19.02
C LEU A 4 -5.79 -0.16 18.30
N ALA A 5 -4.63 -0.10 17.63
CA ALA A 5 -4.28 1.07 16.82
C ALA A 5 -5.23 1.25 15.63
N LEU A 6 -5.60 0.15 14.96
CA LEU A 6 -6.61 0.17 13.89
C LEU A 6 -7.96 0.67 14.40
N THR A 7 -8.42 0.17 15.54
CA THR A 7 -9.66 0.64 16.17
C THR A 7 -9.62 2.14 16.50
N TYR A 8 -8.48 2.68 16.94
CA TYR A 8 -8.35 4.13 17.16
C TYR A 8 -8.40 4.92 15.86
N SER A 9 -7.72 4.46 14.80
CA SER A 9 -7.81 5.07 13.47
C SER A 9 -9.24 5.11 12.94
N GLU A 10 -9.98 4.01 13.04
CA GLU A 10 -11.39 3.92 12.63
C GLU A 10 -12.32 4.85 13.42
N GLN A 11 -11.95 5.20 14.66
CA GLN A 11 -12.66 6.16 15.51
C GLN A 11 -12.20 7.61 15.30
N GLY A 12 -11.28 7.88 14.36
CA GLY A 12 -10.70 9.21 14.14
C GLY A 12 -9.71 9.66 15.22
N LYS A 13 -9.30 8.76 16.12
CA LYS A 13 -8.32 9.00 17.19
C LYS A 13 -6.89 8.78 16.68
N TRP A 14 -6.52 9.58 15.69
CA TRP A 14 -5.29 9.42 14.93
C TRP A 14 -4.02 9.61 15.78
N LYS A 15 -4.05 10.51 16.77
CA LYS A 15 -2.90 10.76 17.65
C LYS A 15 -2.63 9.57 18.57
N GLU A 16 -3.67 8.95 19.10
CA GLU A 16 -3.58 7.76 19.94
C GLU A 16 -3.12 6.54 19.14
N ALA A 17 -3.62 6.39 17.91
CA ALA A 17 -3.16 5.36 16.99
C ALA A 17 -1.66 5.51 16.67
N GLU A 18 -1.23 6.72 16.31
CA GLU A 18 0.17 7.05 16.02
C GLU A 18 1.08 6.77 17.22
N ALA A 19 0.73 7.27 18.41
CA ALA A 19 1.52 7.07 19.61
C ALA A 19 1.68 5.57 19.95
N LEU A 20 0.59 4.80 19.86
CA LEU A 20 0.63 3.37 20.11
C LEU A 20 1.47 2.63 19.07
N GLN A 21 1.33 2.97 17.78
CA GLN A 21 2.11 2.36 16.71
C GLN A 21 3.60 2.68 16.83
N ALA A 22 3.97 3.91 17.18
CA ALA A 22 5.36 4.30 17.43
C ALA A 22 5.98 3.50 18.58
N VAL A 23 5.26 3.32 19.69
CA VAL A 23 5.71 2.48 20.82
C VAL A 23 5.89 1.03 20.39
N VAL A 24 4.94 0.47 19.64
CA VAL A 24 5.02 -0.92 19.16
C VAL A 24 6.19 -1.11 18.19
N MET A 25 6.40 -0.15 17.28
CA MET A 25 7.51 -0.16 16.33
C MET A 25 8.84 -0.18 17.06
N GLU A 26 9.04 0.74 18.01
CA GLU A 26 10.29 0.85 18.76
C GLU A 26 10.56 -0.40 19.60
N LYS A 27 9.53 -0.96 20.25
CA LYS A 27 9.67 -2.22 21.00
C LYS A 27 10.02 -3.41 20.09
N ARG A 28 9.44 -3.50 18.90
CA ARG A 28 9.80 -4.55 17.94
C ARG A 28 11.20 -4.38 17.40
N LYS A 29 11.63 -3.15 17.12
CA LYS A 29 13.00 -2.84 16.71
C LYS A 29 14.01 -3.28 17.79
N GLN A 30 13.72 -3.03 19.06
CA GLN A 30 14.57 -3.45 20.18
C GLN A 30 14.63 -4.98 20.37
N VAL A 31 13.48 -5.68 20.25
CA VAL A 31 13.38 -7.11 20.56
C VAL A 31 13.74 -8.01 19.38
N LEU A 32 13.33 -7.63 18.17
CA LEU A 32 13.43 -8.46 16.96
C LEU A 32 14.48 -7.96 15.98
N GLY A 33 14.96 -6.73 16.14
CA GLY A 33 15.79 -6.03 15.16
C GLY A 33 14.99 -5.26 14.12
N GLU A 34 15.68 -4.35 13.42
CA GLU A 34 15.10 -3.43 12.44
C GLU A 34 14.63 -4.13 11.16
N GLU A 35 15.33 -5.18 10.75
CA GLU A 35 15.05 -5.90 9.50
C GLU A 35 13.99 -6.99 9.64
N HIS A 36 13.56 -7.28 10.87
CA HIS A 36 12.59 -8.34 11.10
C HIS A 36 11.24 -8.01 10.44
N PRO A 37 10.58 -8.94 9.73
CA PRO A 37 9.33 -8.67 8.99
C PRO A 37 8.21 -8.05 9.84
N SER A 38 8.09 -8.46 11.11
CA SER A 38 7.14 -7.85 12.06
C SER A 38 7.46 -6.39 12.41
N THR A 39 8.74 -6.00 12.44
CA THR A 39 9.19 -4.62 12.65
C THR A 39 8.87 -3.79 11.41
N LEU A 40 9.21 -4.29 10.21
CA LEU A 40 8.90 -3.64 8.93
C LEU A 40 7.39 -3.42 8.74
N ARG A 41 6.57 -4.41 9.10
CA ARG A 41 5.10 -4.27 9.10
C ARG A 41 4.62 -3.18 10.07
N SER A 42 5.23 -3.07 11.25
CA SER A 42 4.91 -1.99 12.20
C SER A 42 5.25 -0.62 11.67
N MET A 43 6.41 -0.48 11.02
CA MET A 43 6.83 0.76 10.36
C MET A 43 5.87 1.14 9.24
N GLY A 44 5.48 0.18 8.39
CA GLY A 44 4.51 0.42 7.31
C GLY A 44 3.14 0.86 7.82
N ASN A 45 2.67 0.29 8.94
CA ASN A 45 1.41 0.72 9.56
C ASN A 45 1.50 2.15 10.11
N LEU A 46 2.62 2.51 10.75
CA LEU A 46 2.84 3.87 11.24
C LEU A 46 2.90 4.88 10.08
N ALA A 47 3.55 4.51 8.97
CA ALA A 47 3.61 5.35 7.78
C ALA A 47 2.23 5.57 7.15
N SER A 48 1.40 4.53 7.08
CA SER A 48 0.01 4.66 6.62
C SER A 48 -0.78 5.63 7.51
N THR A 49 -0.65 5.53 8.84
CA THR A 49 -1.26 6.49 9.77
C THR A 49 -0.75 7.92 9.59
N TYR A 50 0.52 8.12 9.22
CA TYR A 50 1.03 9.43 8.85
C TYR A 50 0.39 9.96 7.56
N SER A 51 0.28 9.12 6.54
CA SER A 51 -0.36 9.50 5.26
C SER A 51 -1.81 9.93 5.45
N GLU A 52 -2.60 9.17 6.21
CA GLU A 52 -4.01 9.48 6.53
C GLU A 52 -4.17 10.81 7.30
N GLN A 53 -3.13 11.23 8.03
CA GLN A 53 -3.09 12.52 8.73
C GLN A 53 -2.57 13.68 7.87
N GLY A 54 -2.22 13.44 6.61
CA GLY A 54 -1.56 14.44 5.76
C GLY A 54 -0.07 14.67 6.07
N LYS A 55 0.53 13.85 6.94
CA LYS A 55 1.95 13.89 7.31
C LYS A 55 2.79 13.12 6.28
N TRP A 56 2.71 13.54 5.01
CA TRP A 56 3.23 12.76 3.89
C TRP A 56 4.76 12.64 3.88
N LYS A 57 5.49 13.61 4.46
CA LYS A 57 6.96 13.57 4.54
C LYS A 57 7.42 12.48 5.51
N GLU A 58 6.76 12.36 6.65
CA GLU A 58 7.00 11.35 7.66
C GLU A 58 6.62 9.95 7.14
N ALA A 59 5.50 9.85 6.41
CA ALA A 59 5.09 8.63 5.73
C ALA A 59 6.13 8.17 4.70
N GLU A 60 6.53 9.06 3.78
CA GLU A 60 7.53 8.79 2.74
C GLU A 60 8.86 8.32 3.32
N ALA A 61 9.38 9.01 4.33
CA ALA A 61 10.64 8.65 4.96
C ALA A 61 10.61 7.22 5.52
N LEU A 62 9.52 6.86 6.19
CA LEU A 62 9.37 5.55 6.81
C LEU A 62 9.11 4.46 5.75
N GLU A 63 8.30 4.75 4.73
CA GLU A 63 8.02 3.85 3.61
C GLU A 63 9.27 3.55 2.77
N MET A 64 10.15 4.52 2.54
CA MET A 64 11.42 4.28 1.86
C MET A 64 12.30 3.28 2.64
N VAL A 65 12.38 3.42 3.96
CA VAL A 65 13.12 2.47 4.80
C VAL A 65 12.50 1.08 4.73
N VAL A 66 11.16 0.98 4.86
CA VAL A 66 10.45 -0.30 4.79
C VAL A 66 10.62 -0.95 3.43
N MET A 67 10.53 -0.20 2.33
CA MET A 67 10.72 -0.70 0.98
C MET A 67 12.13 -1.29 0.82
N GLU A 68 13.15 -0.52 1.16
CA GLU A 68 14.55 -0.94 0.98
C GLU A 68 14.87 -2.18 1.80
N LYS A 69 14.47 -2.19 3.07
CA LYS A 69 14.67 -3.36 3.94
C LYS A 69 13.85 -4.57 3.51
N SER A 70 12.61 -4.38 3.05
CA SER A 70 11.80 -5.50 2.54
C SER A 70 12.42 -6.11 1.29
N LYS A 71 12.96 -5.31 0.37
CA LYS A 71 13.71 -5.82 -0.80
C LYS A 71 14.92 -6.65 -0.38
N GLN A 72 15.70 -6.17 0.59
CA GLN A 72 16.89 -6.87 1.09
C GLN A 72 16.55 -8.19 1.80
N VAL A 73 15.50 -8.21 2.63
CA VAL A 73 15.18 -9.35 3.50
C VAL A 73 14.28 -10.38 2.82
N LEU A 74 13.30 -9.92 2.03
CA LEU A 74 12.25 -10.77 1.46
C LEU A 74 12.39 -10.96 -0.06
N GLY A 75 13.18 -10.11 -0.72
CA GLY A 75 13.28 -10.06 -2.18
C GLY A 75 12.27 -9.11 -2.82
N GLU A 76 12.54 -8.73 -4.08
CA GLU A 76 11.76 -7.72 -4.81
C GLU A 76 10.33 -8.15 -5.15
N GLU A 77 10.13 -9.44 -5.41
CA GLU A 77 8.82 -9.99 -5.83
C GLU A 77 7.95 -10.44 -4.65
N HIS A 78 8.47 -10.41 -3.42
CA HIS A 78 7.68 -10.82 -2.26
C HIS A 78 6.49 -9.88 -2.05
N LEU A 79 5.31 -10.44 -1.76
CA LEU A 79 4.06 -9.66 -1.66
C LEU A 79 4.13 -8.55 -0.61
N SER A 80 4.83 -8.77 0.50
CA SER A 80 5.06 -7.71 1.50
C SER A 80 5.95 -6.57 0.97
N THR A 81 6.96 -6.88 0.15
CA THR A 81 7.77 -5.88 -0.54
C THR A 81 6.92 -5.08 -1.52
N LEU A 82 6.11 -5.77 -2.35
CA LEU A 82 5.19 -5.10 -3.27
C LEU A 82 4.15 -4.22 -2.56
N THR A 83 3.68 -4.64 -1.38
CA THR A 83 2.82 -3.80 -0.53
C THR A 83 3.55 -2.55 -0.04
N SER A 84 4.80 -2.66 0.41
CA SER A 84 5.57 -1.48 0.83
C SER A 84 5.83 -0.49 -0.30
N VAL A 85 6.12 -1.00 -1.52
CA VAL A 85 6.29 -0.15 -2.71
C VAL A 85 4.97 0.51 -3.10
N GLY A 86 3.86 -0.24 -3.02
CA GLY A 86 2.52 0.29 -3.30
C GLY A 86 2.12 1.42 -2.35
N ASN A 87 2.47 1.31 -1.06
CA ASN A 87 2.22 2.37 -0.08
C ASN A 87 3.04 3.62 -0.40
N LEU A 88 4.34 3.47 -0.68
CA LEU A 88 5.20 4.59 -1.10
C LEU A 88 4.65 5.29 -2.34
N ALA A 89 4.16 4.52 -3.31
CA ALA A 89 3.56 5.06 -4.51
C ALA A 89 2.26 5.83 -4.24
N SER A 90 1.41 5.35 -3.34
CA SER A 90 0.22 6.08 -2.88
C SER A 90 0.60 7.38 -2.19
N THR A 91 1.63 7.38 -1.32
CA THR A 91 2.13 8.59 -0.68
C THR A 91 2.69 9.60 -1.69
N TYR A 92 3.43 9.15 -2.70
CA TYR A 92 3.86 10.00 -3.81
C TYR A 92 2.69 10.59 -4.58
N SER A 93 1.65 9.79 -4.82
CA SER A 93 0.41 10.26 -5.41
C SER A 93 -0.17 11.38 -4.55
N GLU A 94 -0.42 11.18 -3.26
CA GLU A 94 -0.99 12.25 -2.41
C GLU A 94 -0.11 13.52 -2.31
N GLN A 95 1.20 13.42 -2.48
CA GLN A 95 2.11 14.58 -2.57
C GLN A 95 2.13 15.29 -3.93
N GLY A 96 1.46 14.76 -4.95
CA GLY A 96 1.51 15.29 -6.31
C GLY A 96 2.73 14.85 -7.14
N LYS A 97 3.53 13.91 -6.63
CA LYS A 97 4.65 13.26 -7.33
C LYS A 97 4.13 12.17 -8.28
N TRP A 98 3.30 12.57 -9.24
CA TRP A 98 2.50 11.64 -10.03
C TRP A 98 3.32 10.72 -10.93
N LYS A 99 4.48 11.16 -11.42
CA LYS A 99 5.35 10.37 -12.30
C LYS A 99 6.03 9.25 -11.54
N GLU A 100 6.52 9.56 -10.35
CA GLU A 100 7.13 8.61 -9.42
C GLU A 100 6.10 7.59 -8.93
N ALA A 101 4.90 8.06 -8.58
CA ALA A 101 3.77 7.19 -8.22
C ALA A 101 3.40 6.23 -9.36
N GLU A 102 3.22 6.74 -10.58
CA GLU A 102 2.88 5.93 -11.76
C GLU A 102 3.92 4.83 -12.01
N ALA A 103 5.21 5.15 -11.98
CA ALA A 103 6.27 4.18 -12.22
C ALA A 103 6.23 3.02 -11.21
N LEU A 104 6.07 3.35 -9.92
CA LEU A 104 5.99 2.34 -8.87
C LEU A 104 4.68 1.54 -8.94
N GLN A 105 3.54 2.19 -9.20
CA GLN A 105 2.24 1.53 -9.33
C GLN A 105 2.19 0.57 -10.52
N MET A 106 2.72 0.96 -11.68
CA MET A 106 2.84 0.06 -12.84
C MET A 106 3.65 -1.19 -12.49
N MET A 107 4.82 -1.00 -11.86
CA MET A 107 5.66 -2.13 -11.43
C MET A 107 4.91 -3.08 -10.48
N VAL A 108 4.27 -2.53 -9.44
CA VAL A 108 3.52 -3.33 -8.46
C VAL A 108 2.34 -4.05 -9.11
N MET A 109 1.61 -3.39 -9.99
CA MET A 109 0.47 -3.97 -10.71
C MET A 109 0.91 -5.16 -11.56
N GLU A 110 1.96 -5.01 -12.38
CA GLU A 110 2.45 -6.08 -13.25
C GLU A 110 2.98 -7.28 -12.44
N LYS A 111 3.73 -7.03 -11.37
CA LYS A 111 4.22 -8.11 -10.49
C LYS A 111 3.08 -8.84 -9.79
N ARG A 112 2.08 -8.13 -9.27
CA ARG A 112 0.90 -8.76 -8.64
C ARG A 112 0.06 -9.52 -9.64
N LYS A 113 -0.13 -9.00 -10.85
CA LYS A 113 -0.80 -9.70 -11.94
C LYS A 113 -0.11 -11.02 -12.28
N HIS A 114 1.23 -11.03 -12.32
CA HIS A 114 2.00 -12.25 -12.54
C HIS A 114 1.91 -13.26 -11.39
N LEU A 115 2.00 -12.80 -10.14
CA LEU A 115 2.08 -13.67 -8.95
C LEU A 115 0.72 -14.17 -8.45
N LEU A 116 -0.32 -13.35 -8.55
CA LEU A 116 -1.63 -13.58 -7.95
C LEU A 116 -2.73 -13.77 -8.99
N GLY A 117 -2.47 -13.42 -10.25
CA GLY A 117 -3.48 -13.33 -11.29
C GLY A 117 -4.16 -11.96 -11.35
N GLU A 118 -4.86 -11.75 -12.47
CA GLU A 118 -5.51 -10.47 -12.80
C GLU A 118 -6.74 -10.17 -11.96
N GLU A 119 -7.47 -11.20 -11.52
CA GLU A 119 -8.72 -11.06 -10.76
C GLU A 119 -8.49 -10.96 -9.25
N HIS A 120 -7.24 -11.18 -8.79
CA HIS A 120 -6.95 -11.13 -7.36
C HIS A 120 -7.21 -9.73 -6.78
N PRO A 121 -7.86 -9.60 -5.60
CA PRO A 121 -8.21 -8.30 -5.02
C PRO A 121 -7.03 -7.32 -4.92
N SER A 122 -5.85 -7.79 -4.53
CA SER A 122 -4.64 -6.94 -4.46
C SER A 122 -4.16 -6.44 -5.82
N THR A 123 -4.36 -7.21 -6.91
CA THR A 123 -4.04 -6.77 -8.28
C THR A 123 -5.04 -5.69 -8.72
N LEU A 124 -6.33 -5.91 -8.48
CA LEU A 124 -7.40 -4.96 -8.78
C LEU A 124 -7.22 -3.63 -8.01
N THR A 125 -6.80 -3.69 -6.74
CA THR A 125 -6.47 -2.49 -5.96
C THR A 125 -5.29 -1.72 -6.58
N SER A 126 -4.24 -2.41 -7.04
CA SER A 126 -3.12 -1.77 -7.73
C SER A 126 -3.55 -1.09 -9.05
N MET A 127 -4.43 -1.73 -9.83
CA MET A 127 -5.01 -1.13 -11.03
C MET A 127 -5.82 0.13 -10.70
N GLY A 128 -6.63 0.09 -9.63
CA GLY A 128 -7.40 1.24 -9.16
C GLY A 128 -6.52 2.42 -8.75
N ASN A 129 -5.43 2.17 -8.02
CA ASN A 129 -4.46 3.19 -7.62
C ASN A 129 -3.78 3.82 -8.85
N LEU A 130 -3.36 3.01 -9.82
CA LEU A 130 -2.77 3.49 -11.07
C LEU A 130 -3.76 4.33 -11.88
N ALA A 131 -5.02 3.90 -11.98
CA ALA A 131 -6.07 4.66 -12.65
C ALA A 131 -6.34 6.01 -11.97
N TYR A 132 -6.30 6.07 -10.64
CA TYR A 132 -6.39 7.32 -9.90
C TYR A 132 -5.23 8.26 -10.22
N THR A 133 -4.00 7.76 -10.24
CA THR A 133 -2.83 8.56 -10.60
C THR A 133 -2.87 9.04 -12.05
N TYR A 134 -3.33 8.21 -13.00
CA TYR A 134 -3.59 8.64 -14.38
C TYR A 134 -4.62 9.77 -14.47
N LYS A 135 -5.73 9.66 -13.72
CA LYS A 135 -6.74 10.72 -13.63
C LYS A 135 -6.12 12.04 -13.16
N LYS A 136 -5.26 12.00 -12.14
CA LYS A 136 -4.56 13.20 -11.63
C LYS A 136 -3.59 13.81 -12.63
N GLN A 137 -3.05 13.02 -13.55
CA GLN A 137 -2.22 13.49 -14.66
C GLN A 137 -3.01 13.94 -15.89
N GLY A 138 -4.34 13.79 -15.91
CA GLY A 138 -5.16 14.05 -17.09
C GLY A 138 -5.08 12.97 -18.18
N LYS A 139 -4.52 11.79 -17.86
CA LYS A 139 -4.47 10.59 -18.71
C LYS A 139 -5.80 9.83 -18.62
N TRP A 140 -6.87 10.46 -19.10
CA TRP A 140 -8.25 9.98 -18.89
C TRP A 140 -8.52 8.65 -19.58
N LYS A 141 -7.96 8.42 -20.78
CA LYS A 141 -8.17 7.19 -21.55
C LYS A 141 -7.53 5.99 -20.86
N GLU A 142 -6.33 6.17 -20.34
CA GLU A 142 -5.57 5.16 -19.61
C GLU A 142 -6.25 4.82 -18.28
N ALA A 143 -6.77 5.84 -17.57
CA ALA A 143 -7.57 5.65 -16.37
C ALA A 143 -8.86 4.87 -16.63
N GLU A 144 -9.59 5.24 -17.70
CA GLU A 144 -10.84 4.58 -18.10
C GLU A 144 -10.60 3.12 -18.49
N ALA A 145 -9.55 2.84 -19.28
CA ALA A 145 -9.19 1.49 -19.68
C ALA A 145 -8.92 0.58 -18.46
N LEU A 146 -8.15 1.05 -17.48
CA LEU A 146 -7.90 0.29 -16.26
C LEU A 146 -9.17 0.10 -15.42
N GLN A 147 -10.00 1.13 -15.28
CA GLN A 147 -11.25 1.03 -14.51
C GLN A 147 -12.24 0.06 -15.15
N MET A 148 -12.34 0.04 -16.47
CA MET A 148 -13.16 -0.92 -17.20
C MET A 148 -12.75 -2.36 -16.90
N VAL A 149 -11.45 -2.66 -16.95
CA VAL A 149 -10.91 -3.99 -16.59
C VAL A 149 -11.29 -4.33 -15.15
N VAL A 150 -11.10 -3.41 -14.19
CA VAL A 150 -11.44 -3.66 -12.78
C VAL A 150 -12.92 -3.97 -12.59
N VAL A 151 -13.81 -3.21 -13.25
CA VAL A 151 -15.27 -3.42 -13.16
C VAL A 151 -15.68 -4.75 -13.78
N GLU A 152 -15.12 -5.10 -14.94
CA GLU A 152 -15.39 -6.37 -15.62
C GLU A 152 -14.98 -7.56 -14.75
N LYS A 153 -13.75 -7.52 -14.18
CA LYS A 153 -13.25 -8.61 -13.34
C LYS A 153 -14.01 -8.77 -12.03
N ARG A 154 -14.42 -7.68 -11.39
CA ARG A 154 -15.25 -7.75 -10.17
C ARG A 154 -16.62 -8.37 -10.45
N LYS A 155 -17.27 -7.97 -11.54
CA LYS A 155 -18.55 -8.56 -11.96
C LYS A 155 -18.43 -10.07 -12.23
N HIS A 156 -17.33 -10.49 -12.85
CA HIS A 156 -17.07 -11.90 -13.11
C HIS A 156 -16.97 -12.72 -11.82
N LEU A 157 -16.23 -12.21 -10.81
CA LEU A 157 -16.12 -12.82 -9.49
C LEU A 157 -17.48 -12.93 -8.79
N ASP A 158 -18.28 -11.85 -8.76
CA ASP A 158 -19.60 -11.84 -8.10
C ASP A 158 -20.54 -12.89 -8.71
N VAL A 159 -20.48 -13.11 -10.04
CA VAL A 159 -21.29 -14.12 -10.73
C VAL A 159 -20.85 -15.54 -10.38
N LEU A 160 -19.55 -15.80 -10.28
CA LEU A 160 -19.01 -17.10 -9.89
C LEU A 160 -19.32 -17.45 -8.43
N GLU A 161 -19.26 -16.46 -7.52
CA GLU A 161 -19.59 -16.66 -6.11
C GLU A 161 -21.09 -16.92 -5.90
N ALA A 162 -21.97 -16.32 -6.72
CA ALA A 162 -23.41 -16.54 -6.65
C ALA A 162 -23.88 -17.92 -7.16
N GLN A 163 -22.99 -18.71 -7.79
CA GLN A 163 -23.31 -20.03 -8.35
C GLN A 163 -22.86 -21.22 -7.48
N ASN A 164 -22.19 -20.96 -6.35
CA ASN A 164 -21.75 -21.96 -5.37
C ASN A 164 -22.56 -21.88 -4.07
#